data_AF-A0A1I1D2S2-F1
#
_entry.id   AF-A0A1I1D2S2-F1
#
_cell.length_a   1.000
_cell.length_b   1.000
_cell.length_c   1.000
_cell.angle_alpha   90.00
_cell.angle_beta   90.00
_cell.angle_gamma   90.00
#
_symmetry.space_group_name_H-M   'P 1'
#
loop_
_entity.id
_entity.type
_entity.pdbx_description
1 polymer ?
#
loop_
_entity_poly.entity_id
_entity_poly.type
_entity_poly.pdbx_seq_one_letter_code
_entity_poly.pdbx_strand_id
1 'polypeptide(L)'
;MKKILITVCLASVSLLSLAKLPAPSDDAKAKAAEAAAKATWAGKVDAYQLCQSQDKVAASYYKAAKAAGKDVKPPLATPACADPGAFAYTPPEAAKPIEAAGAHSPAATAVSPPSGKQPDAVVNPANKS
;
A
#
# COMPACT_ATOMS: atom_id res chain seq x y z
N MET A 1 15.36 -38.09 -18.24
CA MET A 1 14.01 -38.09 -18.87
C MET A 1 12.88 -38.38 -17.88
N LYS A 2 12.96 -39.41 -17.01
CA LYS A 2 11.95 -39.70 -15.97
C LYS A 2 11.67 -38.53 -15.01
N LYS A 3 12.72 -37.83 -14.56
CA LYS A 3 12.60 -36.70 -13.61
C LYS A 3 11.90 -35.48 -14.23
N ILE A 4 12.16 -35.21 -15.50
CA ILE A 4 11.52 -34.13 -16.26
C ILE A 4 10.02 -34.43 -16.47
N LEU A 5 9.68 -35.69 -16.77
CA LEU A 5 8.28 -36.14 -16.88
C LEU A 5 7.50 -35.98 -15.57
N ILE A 6 8.12 -36.29 -14.42
CA ILE A 6 7.46 -36.13 -13.11
C ILE A 6 7.25 -34.64 -12.79
N THR A 7 8.24 -33.78 -13.03
CA THR A 7 8.09 -32.33 -12.80
C THR A 7 7.04 -31.69 -13.71
N VAL A 8 6.96 -32.12 -14.99
CA VAL A 8 5.94 -31.64 -15.94
C VAL A 8 4.54 -32.13 -15.55
N CYS A 9 4.39 -33.38 -15.11
CA CYS A 9 3.10 -33.90 -14.63
C CYS A 9 2.61 -33.23 -13.34
N LEU A 10 3.53 -32.88 -12.42
CA LEU A 10 3.15 -32.17 -11.20
C LEU A 10 2.72 -30.73 -11.50
N ALA A 11 3.38 -30.06 -12.44
CA ALA A 11 3.03 -28.71 -12.86
C ALA A 11 1.71 -28.64 -13.66
N SER A 12 1.38 -29.65 -14.46
CA SER A 12 0.13 -29.68 -15.24
C SER A 12 -1.11 -29.91 -14.39
N VAL A 13 -1.01 -30.65 -13.28
CA VAL A 13 -2.12 -30.82 -12.32
C VAL A 13 -2.45 -29.52 -11.58
N SER A 14 -1.46 -28.66 -11.32
CA SER A 14 -1.68 -27.36 -10.68
C SER A 14 -2.53 -26.41 -11.54
N LEU A 15 -2.40 -26.49 -12.87
CA LEU A 15 -3.15 -25.64 -13.80
C LEU A 15 -4.60 -26.12 -14.04
N LEU A 16 -4.86 -27.43 -13.96
CA LEU A 16 -6.20 -28.00 -14.11
C LEU A 16 -7.13 -27.69 -12.93
N SER A 17 -6.57 -27.31 -11.78
CA SER A 17 -7.34 -26.88 -10.61
C SER A 17 -7.99 -25.50 -10.83
N LEU A 18 -7.39 -24.62 -11.63
CA LEU A 18 -7.91 -23.28 -11.86
C LEU A 18 -9.17 -23.24 -12.75
N ALA A 19 -9.50 -24.32 -13.47
CA ALA A 19 -10.67 -24.36 -14.36
C ALA A 19 -12.00 -24.65 -13.64
N LYS A 20 -11.98 -25.03 -12.35
CA LYS A 20 -13.20 -25.35 -11.56
C LYS A 20 -13.31 -24.57 -10.25
N LEU A 21 -12.29 -23.81 -9.85
CA LEU A 21 -12.39 -22.99 -8.64
C LEU A 21 -13.22 -21.73 -8.91
N PRO A 22 -14.18 -21.38 -8.04
CA PRO A 22 -14.82 -20.07 -8.10
C PRO A 22 -13.74 -19.00 -8.04
N ALA A 23 -13.93 -17.90 -8.78
CA ALA A 23 -13.05 -16.75 -8.70
C ALA A 23 -12.78 -16.43 -7.23
N PRO A 24 -11.51 -16.17 -6.83
CA PRO A 24 -11.21 -15.87 -5.44
C PRO A 24 -12.09 -14.71 -5.01
N SER A 25 -12.80 -14.91 -3.90
CA SER A 25 -13.67 -13.88 -3.32
C SER A 25 -12.88 -12.59 -3.12
N ASP A 26 -13.54 -11.45 -3.17
CA ASP A 26 -12.85 -10.17 -2.99
C ASP A 26 -12.14 -10.09 -1.62
N ASP A 27 -12.66 -10.80 -0.61
CA ASP A 27 -11.98 -11.01 0.67
C ASP A 27 -10.64 -11.76 0.51
N ALA A 28 -10.59 -12.85 -0.26
CA ALA A 28 -9.35 -13.60 -0.50
C ALA A 28 -8.31 -12.77 -1.26
N LYS A 29 -8.73 -11.96 -2.24
CA LYS A 29 -7.83 -11.03 -2.95
C LYS A 29 -7.32 -9.93 -2.02
N ALA A 30 -8.17 -9.37 -1.16
CA ALA A 30 -7.76 -8.36 -0.19
C ALA A 30 -6.74 -8.91 0.82
N LYS A 31 -6.91 -10.14 1.31
CA LYS A 31 -5.94 -10.80 2.19
C LYS A 31 -4.62 -11.12 1.49
N ALA A 32 -4.66 -11.55 0.24
CA ALA A 32 -3.45 -11.75 -0.54
C ALA A 32 -2.68 -10.44 -0.78
N ALA A 33 -3.38 -9.34 -1.06
CA ALA A 33 -2.78 -8.02 -1.22
C ALA A 33 -2.15 -7.50 0.09
N GLU A 34 -2.83 -7.69 1.23
CA GLU A 34 -2.28 -7.35 2.54
C GLU A 34 -1.02 -8.18 2.85
N ALA A 35 -1.04 -9.49 2.58
CA ALA A 35 0.12 -10.37 2.78
C ALA A 35 1.30 -9.98 1.90
N ALA A 36 1.06 -9.64 0.63
CA ALA A 36 2.10 -9.14 -0.28
C ALA A 36 2.70 -7.81 0.19
N ALA A 37 1.86 -6.91 0.71
CA ALA A 37 2.32 -5.65 1.30
C ALA A 37 3.19 -5.90 2.54
N LYS A 38 2.76 -6.79 3.44
CA LYS A 38 3.56 -7.18 4.62
C LYS A 38 4.89 -7.82 4.22
N ALA A 39 4.90 -8.71 3.22
CA ALA A 39 6.12 -9.35 2.74
C ALA A 39 7.10 -8.33 2.14
N THR A 40 6.59 -7.36 1.38
CA THR A 40 7.41 -6.28 0.83
C THR A 40 8.01 -5.41 1.94
N TRP A 41 7.22 -5.07 2.96
CA TRP A 41 7.70 -4.32 4.11
C TRP A 41 8.74 -5.11 4.92
N ALA A 42 8.49 -6.39 5.20
CA ALA A 42 9.43 -7.27 5.88
C ALA A 42 10.78 -7.33 5.14
N GLY A 43 10.78 -7.47 3.81
CA GLY A 43 12.01 -7.42 3.02
C GLY A 43 12.77 -6.10 3.15
N LYS A 44 12.09 -4.97 3.32
CA LYS A 44 12.75 -3.68 3.61
C LYS A 44 13.33 -3.64 5.03
N VAL A 45 12.64 -4.21 6.01
CA VAL A 45 13.12 -4.32 7.39
C VAL A 45 14.37 -5.19 7.46
N ASP A 46 14.39 -6.31 6.73
CA ASP A 46 15.54 -7.20 6.66
C ASP A 46 16.75 -6.51 6.02
N ALA A 47 16.53 -5.76 4.94
CA ALA A 47 17.59 -4.95 4.31
C ALA A 47 18.13 -3.88 5.27
N TYR A 48 17.25 -3.21 6.03
CA TYR A 48 17.65 -2.24 7.04
C TYR A 48 18.50 -2.86 8.15
N GLN A 49 18.10 -4.02 8.67
CA GLN A 49 18.87 -4.75 9.69
C GLN A 49 20.23 -5.22 9.17
N LEU A 50 20.28 -5.69 7.92
CA LEU A 50 21.54 -6.06 7.26
C LEU A 50 22.47 -4.86 7.07
N CYS A 51 21.93 -3.69 6.75
CA CYS A 51 22.72 -2.47 6.67
C CYS A 51 23.30 -2.11 8.05
N GLN A 52 22.47 -2.10 9.09
CA GLN A 52 22.93 -1.81 10.45
C GLN A 52 23.99 -2.79 10.96
N SER A 53 23.88 -4.09 10.61
CA SER A 53 24.87 -5.08 11.04
C SER A 53 26.22 -4.84 10.37
N GLN A 54 26.24 -4.51 9.08
CA GLN A 54 27.46 -4.14 8.35
C GLN A 54 28.12 -2.91 8.95
N ASP A 55 27.35 -1.86 9.26
CA ASP A 55 27.86 -0.64 9.89
C ASP A 55 28.47 -0.92 11.27
N LYS A 56 27.83 -1.78 12.08
CA LYS A 56 28.36 -2.21 13.38
C LYS A 56 29.67 -2.98 13.25
N VAL A 57 29.78 -3.87 12.26
CA VAL A 57 31.01 -4.63 11.99
C VAL A 57 32.13 -3.68 11.55
N ALA A 58 31.85 -2.77 10.61
CA ALA A 58 32.82 -1.77 10.16
C ALA A 58 33.30 -0.91 11.34
N ALA A 59 32.38 -0.37 12.14
CA ALA A 59 32.72 0.43 13.31
C ALA A 59 33.59 -0.35 14.32
N SER A 60 33.26 -1.62 14.56
CA SER A 60 34.02 -2.49 15.45
C SER A 60 35.45 -2.74 14.94
N TYR A 61 35.59 -2.99 13.63
CA TYR A 61 36.89 -3.14 12.99
C TYR A 61 37.74 -1.86 13.14
N TYR A 62 37.19 -0.69 12.80
CA TYR A 62 37.93 0.57 12.92
C TYR A 62 38.34 0.86 14.37
N LYS A 63 37.45 0.59 15.33
CA LYS A 63 37.77 0.73 16.76
C LYS A 63 38.93 -0.18 17.16
N ALA A 64 38.89 -1.46 16.77
CA ALA A 64 39.94 -2.42 17.07
C ALA A 64 41.27 -2.08 16.40
N ALA A 65 41.23 -1.67 15.12
CA ALA A 65 42.43 -1.29 14.37
C ALA A 65 43.09 -0.03 14.95
N LYS A 66 42.31 0.98 15.35
CA LYS A 66 42.80 2.15 16.08
C LYS A 66 43.43 1.77 17.43
N ALA A 67 42.78 0.90 18.21
CA ALA A 67 43.32 0.43 19.48
C ALA A 67 44.63 -0.36 19.31
N ALA A 68 44.79 -1.06 18.18
CA ALA A 68 46.02 -1.78 17.81
C ALA A 68 47.10 -0.88 17.16
N GLY A 69 46.89 0.44 17.08
CA GLY A 69 47.85 1.38 16.49
C GLY A 69 48.07 1.19 14.99
N LYS A 70 47.15 0.52 14.29
CA LYS A 70 47.23 0.32 12.83
C LYS A 70 46.77 1.58 12.12
N ASP A 71 47.48 1.99 11.09
CA ASP A 71 47.01 3.02 10.16
C ASP A 71 45.84 2.44 9.35
N VAL A 72 44.66 3.06 9.48
CA VAL A 72 43.43 2.62 8.81
C VAL A 72 42.95 3.75 7.93
N LYS A 73 42.80 3.46 6.63
CA LYS A 73 42.32 4.43 5.66
C LYS A 73 40.91 4.90 6.06
N PRO A 74 40.57 6.19 5.88
CA PRO A 74 39.25 6.70 6.23
C PRO A 74 38.12 5.90 5.57
N PRO A 75 37.00 5.66 6.29
CA PRO A 75 35.84 5.00 5.71
C PRO A 75 35.36 5.77 4.48
N LEU A 76 35.06 5.05 3.41
CA LEU A 76 34.34 5.63 2.29
C LEU A 76 32.92 5.97 2.76
N ALA A 77 32.43 7.15 2.39
CA ALA A 77 31.09 7.58 2.76
C ALA A 77 30.05 6.63 2.14
N THR A 78 29.37 5.86 2.98
CA THR A 78 28.22 5.06 2.59
C THR A 78 26.93 5.83 2.87
N PRO A 79 25.88 5.62 2.07
CA PRO A 79 24.56 6.15 2.41
C PRO A 79 24.09 5.55 3.74
N ALA A 80 23.36 6.34 4.52
CA ALA A 80 22.78 5.88 5.78
C ALA A 80 21.76 4.76 5.55
N CYS A 81 21.64 3.84 6.51
CA CYS A 81 20.61 2.81 6.48
C CYS A 81 19.22 3.43 6.52
N ALA A 82 18.40 3.13 5.51
CA ALA A 82 17.03 3.65 5.42
C ALA A 82 16.06 2.79 6.24
N ASP A 83 15.46 3.39 7.27
CA ASP A 83 14.42 2.77 8.08
C ASP A 83 13.09 2.72 7.29
N PRO A 84 12.50 1.54 7.07
CA PRO A 84 11.22 1.41 6.38
C PRO A 84 10.02 1.98 7.16
N GLY A 85 10.19 2.33 8.44
CA GLY A 85 9.13 2.82 9.30
C GLY A 85 8.09 1.74 9.65
N ALA A 86 7.01 2.16 10.31
CA ALA A 86 5.92 1.25 10.66
C ALA A 86 5.18 0.76 9.41
N PHE A 87 4.75 -0.50 9.41
CA PHE A 87 3.90 -1.02 8.34
C PHE A 87 2.56 -0.29 8.32
N ALA A 88 2.27 0.38 7.21
CA ALA A 88 0.98 1.01 6.95
C ALA A 88 0.38 0.42 5.67
N TYR A 89 -0.84 -0.12 5.78
CA TYR A 89 -1.58 -0.66 4.64
C TYR A 89 -2.97 -0.04 4.59
N THR A 90 -3.22 0.71 3.53
CA THR A 90 -4.55 1.13 3.11
C THR A 90 -5.02 0.14 2.04
N PRO A 91 -6.05 -0.69 2.32
CA PRO A 91 -6.60 -1.58 1.31
C PRO A 91 -7.00 -0.78 0.07
N PRO A 92 -6.71 -1.26 -1.15
CA PRO A 92 -7.26 -0.64 -2.34
C PRO A 92 -8.78 -0.71 -2.23
N GLU A 93 -9.45 0.44 -2.35
CA GLU A 93 -10.90 0.53 -2.32
C GLU A 93 -11.44 -0.42 -3.39
N ALA A 94 -12.12 -1.49 -2.95
CA ALA A 94 -12.76 -2.41 -3.88
C ALA A 94 -13.67 -1.54 -4.74
N ALA A 95 -13.42 -1.51 -6.06
CA ALA A 95 -14.23 -0.77 -7.00
C ALA A 95 -15.68 -1.08 -6.67
N LYS A 96 -16.39 -0.06 -6.15
CA LYS A 96 -17.79 -0.17 -5.76
C LYS A 96 -18.48 -0.88 -6.93
N PRO A 97 -19.19 -2.01 -6.71
CA PRO A 97 -19.96 -2.62 -7.78
C PRO A 97 -20.71 -1.50 -8.47
N ILE A 98 -20.58 -1.41 -9.80
CA ILE A 98 -21.36 -0.49 -10.60
C ILE A 98 -22.80 -0.93 -10.36
N GLU A 99 -23.46 -0.30 -9.38
CA GLU A 99 -24.87 -0.47 -9.11
C GLU A 99 -25.55 -0.15 -10.42
N ALA A 100 -26.05 -1.21 -11.06
CA ALA A 100 -26.88 -1.10 -12.24
C ALA A 100 -27.95 -0.05 -11.94
N ALA A 101 -28.03 0.94 -12.82
CA ALA A 101 -29.06 1.97 -12.83
C ALA A 101 -30.41 1.38 -12.41
N GLY A 102 -30.93 1.81 -11.26
CA GLY A 102 -32.10 1.19 -10.67
C GLY A 102 -32.50 1.78 -9.33
N ALA A 103 -33.04 3.00 -9.40
CA ALA A 103 -33.88 3.66 -8.41
C ALA A 103 -33.22 4.44 -7.26
N HIS A 104 -33.73 5.66 -7.11
CA HIS A 104 -33.59 6.61 -6.00
C HIS A 104 -32.34 7.50 -5.97
N SER A 105 -32.30 8.47 -6.89
CA SER A 105 -32.00 9.84 -6.44
C SER A 105 -33.15 10.32 -5.56
N PRO A 106 -32.93 10.82 -4.33
CA PRO A 106 -33.59 12.03 -3.93
C PRO A 106 -32.86 13.19 -4.61
N ALA A 107 -33.63 14.07 -5.25
CA ALA A 107 -33.12 15.30 -5.82
C ALA A 107 -32.28 16.06 -4.78
N ALA A 108 -31.13 16.58 -5.21
CA ALA A 108 -30.43 17.64 -4.49
C ALA A 108 -31.30 18.90 -4.50
N THR A 109 -32.31 18.95 -3.65
CA THR A 109 -33.12 20.14 -3.37
C THR A 109 -33.27 20.26 -1.87
N ALA A 110 -32.24 20.85 -1.25
CA ALA A 110 -32.33 21.77 -0.12
C ALA A 110 -30.91 22.01 0.40
N VAL A 111 -30.11 22.76 -0.36
CA VAL A 111 -29.08 23.59 0.28
C VAL A 111 -29.84 24.57 1.16
N SER A 112 -29.47 24.60 2.43
CA SER A 112 -30.01 25.42 3.52
C SER A 112 -30.58 26.78 3.07
N PRO A 113 -31.73 27.23 3.61
CA PRO A 113 -32.23 28.57 3.31
C PRO A 113 -31.19 29.63 3.69
N PRO A 114 -30.94 30.65 2.84
CA PRO A 114 -30.00 31.70 3.19
C PRO A 114 -30.58 32.48 4.38
N SER A 115 -29.93 32.36 5.53
CA SER A 115 -30.21 33.23 6.68
C SER A 115 -29.64 34.62 6.38
N GLY A 116 -30.39 35.41 5.60
CA GLY A 116 -30.14 36.82 5.34
C GLY A 116 -31.36 37.61 5.82
N LYS A 117 -31.18 38.48 6.82
CA LYS A 117 -32.20 39.43 7.26
C LYS A 117 -32.41 40.47 6.16
N GLN A 118 -33.40 40.28 5.29
CA GLN A 118 -33.86 41.35 4.41
C GLN A 118 -35.40 41.37 4.37
N PRO A 119 -36.05 42.49 4.72
CA PRO A 119 -37.51 42.59 4.75
C PRO A 119 -38.15 42.44 3.36
N ASP A 120 -39.29 41.75 3.30
CA ASP A 120 -40.08 41.40 2.10
C ASP A 120 -40.55 42.56 1.20
N ALA A 121 -40.34 43.81 1.60
CA ALA A 121 -40.86 44.99 0.90
C ALA A 121 -39.99 45.47 -0.30
N VAL A 122 -38.86 44.83 -0.61
CA VAL A 122 -37.91 45.32 -1.64
C VAL A 122 -37.97 44.58 -2.99
N VAL A 123 -38.66 43.44 -3.10
CA VAL A 123 -38.55 42.58 -4.30
C VAL A 123 -39.71 42.72 -5.30
N ASN A 124 -40.70 43.58 -5.04
CA ASN A 124 -41.81 43.76 -5.98
C ASN A 124 -42.42 45.17 -5.96
N PRO A 125 -41.87 46.15 -6.70
CA PRO A 125 -42.63 47.35 -7.03
C PRO A 125 -43.67 46.99 -8.08
N ALA A 126 -44.92 46.86 -7.64
CA ALA A 126 -46.10 46.74 -8.48
C ALA A 126 -46.18 47.93 -9.45
N ASN A 127 -46.26 47.66 -10.75
CA ASN A 127 -46.79 48.64 -11.70
C ASN A 127 -48.18 48.20 -12.17
N LYS A 128 -49.20 48.86 -11.63
CA LYS A 128 -50.55 48.92 -12.18
C LYS A 128 -50.66 50.25 -12.94
N SER A 129 -50.79 50.20 -14.26
CA SER A 129 -51.97 50.65 -15.00
C SER A 129 -51.78 50.53 -16.50
#